data_AF-A0A060X096-F1
#
_entry.id   AF-A0A060X096-F1
#
_cell.length_a   1.000
_cell.length_b   1.000
_cell.length_c   1.000
_cell.angle_alpha   90.00
_cell.angle_beta   90.00
_cell.angle_gamma   90.00
#
_symmetry.space_group_name_H-M   'P 1'
#
loop_
_entity.id
_entity.type
_entity.pdbx_description
1 polymer ?
#
loop_
_entity_poly.entity_id
_entity_poly.type
_entity_poly.pdbx_seq_one_letter_code
_entity_poly.pdbx_strand_id
1 'polypeptide(L)'
;MDIGIVGHVITTKKTVNIPDVSQSSHYSDFVDQIQEYQNKSVLAAPIMSGKDMVAAMIAVNKIGAPHFTKQDEETLLKYLNYVNLILRVFHLSYRHNCETRRGQVLLWSASKVSQILRDTPDGRVSDYTVDFDFTHQDLYRSESIHCCVQLCIHTSTHTI
;
A
#
# COMPACT_ATOMS: atom_id res chain seq x y z
N MET A 1 -12.18 -17.29 3.38
CA MET A 1 -11.99 -16.21 4.36
C MET A 1 -13.10 -15.22 4.06
N ASP A 2 -14.30 -15.47 4.60
CA ASP A 2 -15.54 -14.83 4.12
C ASP A 2 -16.19 -14.06 5.25
N ILE A 3 -15.41 -13.20 5.92
CA ILE A 3 -15.89 -12.39 7.04
C ILE A 3 -15.87 -10.93 6.60
N GLY A 4 -17.06 -10.30 6.58
CA GLY A 4 -17.24 -8.89 6.28
C GLY A 4 -17.45 -8.56 4.80
N ILE A 5 -17.93 -7.33 4.55
CA ILE A 5 -18.18 -6.78 3.22
C ILE A 5 -16.93 -6.84 2.35
N VAL A 6 -15.75 -6.60 2.96
CA VAL A 6 -14.46 -6.63 2.28
C VAL A 6 -14.17 -8.02 1.72
N GLY A 7 -14.35 -9.07 2.53
CA GLY A 7 -14.19 -10.46 2.10
C GLY A 7 -15.13 -10.80 0.93
N HIS A 8 -16.40 -10.38 1.04
CA HIS A 8 -17.36 -10.59 -0.04
C HIS A 8 -16.95 -9.90 -1.34
N VAL A 9 -16.46 -8.67 -1.29
CA VAL A 9 -15.97 -7.93 -2.48
C VAL A 9 -14.70 -8.57 -3.05
N ILE A 10 -13.80 -9.08 -2.21
CA ILE A 10 -12.61 -9.83 -2.65
C ILE A 10 -13.01 -11.07 -3.45
N THR A 11 -13.93 -11.86 -2.92
CA THR A 11 -14.36 -13.12 -3.53
C THR A 11 -15.18 -12.89 -4.80
N THR A 12 -16.10 -11.91 -4.78
CA THR A 12 -17.00 -11.65 -5.91
C THR A 12 -16.37 -10.80 -7.01
N LYS A 13 -15.36 -9.98 -6.67
CA LYS A 13 -14.74 -8.97 -7.56
C LYS A 13 -15.79 -8.04 -8.19
N LYS A 14 -16.87 -7.77 -7.47
CA LYS A 14 -17.95 -6.87 -7.89
C LYS A 14 -18.12 -5.76 -6.87
N THR A 15 -18.55 -4.60 -7.38
CA THR A 15 -18.98 -3.49 -6.54
C THR A 15 -20.24 -3.87 -5.77
N VAL A 16 -20.29 -3.49 -4.50
CA VAL A 16 -21.37 -3.80 -3.58
C VAL A 16 -21.83 -2.50 -2.94
N ASN A 17 -23.10 -2.18 -3.13
CA ASN A 17 -23.76 -1.05 -2.49
C ASN A 17 -24.76 -1.58 -1.46
N ILE A 18 -24.53 -1.26 -0.19
CA ILE A 18 -25.37 -1.64 0.94
C ILE A 18 -25.98 -0.35 1.52
N PRO A 19 -27.28 -0.11 1.28
CA PRO A 19 -27.98 1.05 1.81
C PRO A 19 -28.08 1.05 3.34
N ASP A 20 -28.22 -0.14 3.92
CA ASP A 20 -28.35 -0.38 5.35
C ASP A 20 -27.54 -1.62 5.73
N VAL A 21 -26.48 -1.44 6.53
CA VAL A 21 -25.61 -2.55 6.95
C VAL A 21 -26.29 -3.53 7.89
N SER A 22 -27.30 -3.11 8.64
CA SER A 22 -28.05 -4.00 9.54
C SER A 22 -28.81 -5.09 8.79
N GLN A 23 -29.11 -4.86 7.52
CA GLN A 23 -29.83 -5.81 6.65
C GLN A 23 -28.88 -6.73 5.87
N SER A 24 -27.57 -6.51 5.94
CA SER A 24 -26.59 -7.29 5.19
C SER A 24 -26.06 -8.46 6.01
N SER A 25 -26.26 -9.69 5.52
CA SER A 25 -25.71 -10.92 6.11
C SER A 25 -24.19 -11.00 6.04
N HIS A 26 -23.56 -10.17 5.21
CA HIS A 26 -22.11 -10.12 5.03
C HIS A 26 -21.45 -9.01 5.84
N TYR A 27 -22.21 -8.28 6.67
CA TYR A 27 -21.65 -7.25 7.54
C TYR A 27 -20.96 -7.85 8.77
N SER A 28 -19.91 -7.19 9.25
CA SER A 28 -19.20 -7.56 10.47
C SER A 28 -18.95 -6.32 11.30
N ASP A 29 -19.51 -6.30 12.51
CA ASP A 29 -19.41 -5.19 13.46
C ASP A 29 -18.03 -5.08 14.11
N PHE A 30 -17.10 -5.99 13.79
CA PHE A 30 -15.77 -6.04 14.40
C PHE A 30 -15.00 -4.72 14.22
N VAL A 31 -15.07 -4.12 13.03
CA VAL A 31 -14.37 -2.86 12.74
C VAL A 31 -15.06 -1.69 13.45
N ASP A 32 -16.40 -1.70 13.50
CA ASP A 32 -17.20 -0.66 14.17
C ASP A 32 -16.98 -0.64 15.69
N GLN A 33 -16.83 -1.81 16.32
CA GLN A 33 -16.53 -1.92 17.74
C GLN A 33 -15.16 -1.33 18.09
N ILE A 34 -14.19 -1.43 17.19
CA ILE A 34 -12.85 -0.87 17.38
C ILE A 34 -12.86 0.64 17.15
N GLN A 35 -13.64 1.12 16.17
CA GLN A 35 -13.68 2.54 15.79
C GLN A 35 -14.73 3.36 16.58
N GLU A 36 -15.48 2.72 17.48
CA GLU A 36 -16.60 3.32 18.23
C GLU A 36 -17.60 4.09 17.34
N TYR A 37 -17.74 3.65 16.09
CA TYR A 37 -18.55 4.33 15.09
C TYR A 37 -19.39 3.32 14.34
N GLN A 38 -20.71 3.54 14.34
CA GLN A 38 -21.64 2.67 13.61
C GLN A 38 -21.81 3.14 12.18
N ASN A 39 -21.43 2.26 11.25
CA ASN A 39 -21.73 2.48 9.85
C ASN A 39 -23.23 2.22 9.61
N LYS A 40 -23.82 2.99 8.70
CA LYS A 40 -25.23 2.89 8.28
C LYS A 40 -25.31 2.49 6.81
N SER A 41 -24.51 3.13 5.96
CA SER A 41 -24.41 2.79 4.54
C SER A 41 -22.96 2.53 4.15
N VAL A 42 -22.76 1.56 3.25
CA VAL A 42 -21.44 1.15 2.78
C VAL A 42 -21.48 0.94 1.27
N LEU A 43 -20.51 1.52 0.58
CA LEU A 43 -20.24 1.28 -0.84
C LEU A 43 -18.81 0.77 -0.97
N ALA A 44 -18.65 -0.44 -1.46
CA ALA A 44 -17.35 -1.08 -1.60
C ALA A 44 -17.11 -1.48 -3.05
N ALA A 45 -15.93 -1.16 -3.58
CA ALA A 45 -15.56 -1.43 -4.95
C ALA A 45 -14.14 -2.02 -5.03
N PRO A 46 -13.92 -3.06 -5.85
CA PRO A 46 -12.62 -3.70 -5.97
C PRO A 46 -11.66 -2.88 -6.85
N ILE A 47 -10.39 -2.87 -6.46
CA ILE A 47 -9.26 -2.31 -7.21
C ILE A 47 -8.58 -3.48 -7.94
N MET A 48 -8.82 -3.56 -9.25
CA MET A 48 -8.35 -4.65 -10.10
C MET A 48 -7.08 -4.28 -10.86
N SER A 49 -6.08 -5.17 -10.83
CA SER A 49 -4.91 -5.12 -11.71
C SER A 49 -4.96 -6.30 -12.67
N GLY A 50 -5.63 -6.12 -13.80
CA GLY A 50 -5.88 -7.20 -14.75
C GLY A 50 -6.85 -8.22 -14.16
N LYS A 51 -6.40 -9.46 -13.96
CA LYS A 51 -7.21 -10.55 -13.39
C LYS A 51 -7.14 -10.63 -11.87
N ASP A 52 -6.11 -10.04 -11.28
CA ASP A 52 -5.84 -10.09 -9.86
C ASP A 52 -6.40 -8.86 -9.17
N MET A 53 -6.97 -9.05 -7.99
CA MET A 53 -7.42 -7.95 -7.16
C MET A 53 -6.28 -7.51 -6.26
N VAL A 54 -6.00 -6.22 -6.24
CA VAL A 54 -4.89 -5.64 -5.47
C VAL A 54 -5.37 -5.08 -4.13
N ALA A 55 -6.53 -4.43 -4.14
CA ALA A 55 -7.11 -3.79 -2.95
C ALA A 55 -8.63 -3.63 -3.13
N ALA A 56 -9.34 -3.26 -2.06
CA ALA A 56 -10.73 -2.82 -2.13
C ALA A 56 -10.82 -1.39 -1.60
N MET A 57 -11.62 -0.55 -2.25
CA MET A 57 -11.95 0.79 -1.77
C MET A 57 -13.34 0.76 -1.14
N ILE A 58 -13.47 1.33 0.05
CA ILE A 58 -14.71 1.32 0.81
C ILE A 58 -15.04 2.76 1.18
N ALA A 59 -16.24 3.18 0.83
CA ALA A 59 -16.85 4.42 1.29
C ALA A 59 -17.95 4.07 2.29
N VAL A 60 -17.92 4.69 3.46
CA VAL A 60 -18.90 4.50 4.52
C VAL A 60 -19.64 5.82 4.78
N ASN A 61 -20.88 5.73 5.23
CA ASN A 61 -21.70 6.85 5.71
C ASN A 61 -21.72 8.08 4.80
N LYS A 62 -22.57 8.02 3.77
CA LYS A 62 -22.82 9.18 2.93
C LYS A 62 -23.36 10.35 3.76
N ILE A 63 -22.74 11.52 3.61
CA ILE A 63 -23.18 12.77 4.24
C ILE A 63 -24.27 13.42 3.36
N GLY A 64 -25.37 13.86 3.97
CA GLY A 64 -26.46 14.55 3.28
C GLY A 64 -27.47 13.65 2.57
N ALA A 65 -27.31 12.33 2.60
CA ALA A 65 -28.28 11.36 2.10
C ALA A 65 -28.19 10.03 2.88
N PRO A 66 -29.28 9.25 2.99
CA PRO A 66 -29.28 8.02 3.77
C PRO A 66 -28.46 6.88 3.13
N HIS A 67 -28.35 6.85 1.80
CA HIS A 67 -27.68 5.78 1.06
C HIS A 67 -26.95 6.30 -0.20
N PHE A 68 -25.99 5.50 -0.68
CA PHE A 68 -25.31 5.75 -1.95
C PHE A 68 -26.24 5.54 -3.14
N THR A 69 -26.16 6.43 -4.11
CA THR A 69 -26.89 6.37 -5.37
C THR A 69 -26.04 5.72 -6.46
N LYS A 70 -26.66 5.29 -7.56
CA LYS A 70 -25.91 4.77 -8.72
C LYS A 70 -24.95 5.80 -9.32
N GLN A 71 -25.27 7.09 -9.23
CA GLN A 71 -24.37 8.15 -9.69
C GLN A 71 -23.08 8.22 -8.85
N ASP A 72 -23.18 7.95 -7.55
CA ASP A 72 -22.02 7.88 -6.66
C ASP A 72 -21.16 6.66 -7.02
N GLU A 73 -21.78 5.53 -7.37
CA GLU A 73 -21.09 4.33 -7.82
C GLU A 73 -20.27 4.60 -9.10
N GLU A 74 -20.88 5.22 -10.12
CA GLU A 74 -20.16 5.59 -11.34
C GLU A 74 -19.01 6.57 -11.08
N THR A 75 -19.22 7.51 -10.16
CA THR A 75 -18.20 8.48 -9.77
C THR A 75 -17.06 7.79 -9.04
N LEU A 76 -17.36 6.85 -8.13
CA LEU A 76 -16.38 6.04 -7.43
C LEU A 76 -15.53 5.24 -8.41
N LEU A 77 -16.16 4.58 -9.39
CA LEU A 77 -15.47 3.81 -10.44
C LEU A 77 -14.52 4.70 -11.27
N LYS A 78 -14.91 5.95 -11.56
CA LYS A 78 -14.00 6.92 -12.22
C LYS A 78 -12.79 7.23 -11.35
N TYR A 79 -12.99 7.47 -10.05
CA TYR A 79 -11.88 7.70 -9.11
C TYR A 79 -10.96 6.49 -8.97
N LEU A 80 -11.51 5.27 -9.01
CA LEU A 80 -10.71 4.04 -8.96
C LEU A 80 -9.71 3.92 -10.12
N ASN A 81 -10.03 4.46 -11.30
CA ASN A 81 -9.07 4.48 -12.41
C ASN A 81 -7.83 5.32 -12.08
N TYR A 82 -8.01 6.45 -11.40
CA TYR A 82 -6.90 7.28 -10.94
C TYR A 82 -6.10 6.58 -9.83
N VAL A 83 -6.78 6.00 -8.85
CA VAL A 83 -6.13 5.24 -7.76
C VAL A 83 -5.31 4.07 -8.34
N ASN A 84 -5.86 3.35 -9.32
CA ASN A 84 -5.14 2.28 -10.03
C ASN A 84 -3.86 2.77 -10.71
N LEU A 85 -3.91 3.91 -11.39
CA LEU A 85 -2.74 4.51 -12.02
C LEU A 85 -1.67 4.86 -10.98
N ILE A 86 -2.09 5.53 -9.91
CA ILE A 86 -1.21 5.95 -8.80
C ILE A 86 -0.56 4.71 -8.17
N LEU A 87 -1.33 3.69 -7.82
CA LEU A 87 -0.83 2.44 -7.25
C LEU A 87 0.21 1.77 -8.15
N ARG A 88 -0.01 1.75 -9.47
CA ARG A 88 0.97 1.20 -10.42
C ARG A 88 2.27 1.99 -10.44
N VAL A 89 2.19 3.32 -10.46
CA VAL A 89 3.37 4.19 -10.43
C VAL A 89 4.14 4.01 -9.13
N PHE A 90 3.46 3.98 -7.99
CA PHE A 90 4.08 3.73 -6.69
C PHE A 90 4.75 2.36 -6.64
N HIS A 91 4.06 1.31 -7.08
CA HIS A 91 4.62 -0.04 -7.10
C HIS A 91 5.85 -0.15 -8.01
N LEU A 92 5.81 0.49 -9.19
CA LEU A 92 6.95 0.51 -10.11
C LEU A 92 8.13 1.31 -9.51
N SER A 93 7.86 2.47 -8.94
CA SER A 93 8.87 3.31 -8.29
C SER A 93 9.53 2.58 -7.12
N TYR A 94 8.73 1.91 -6.28
CA TYR A 94 9.24 1.08 -5.20
C TYR A 94 10.18 -0.02 -5.73
N ARG A 95 9.74 -0.77 -6.74
CA ARG A 95 10.55 -1.83 -7.36
C ARG A 95 11.84 -1.29 -7.98
N HIS A 96 11.76 -0.14 -8.65
CA HIS A 96 12.93 0.52 -9.24
C HIS A 96 13.93 0.95 -8.16
N ASN A 97 13.46 1.54 -7.05
CA ASN A 97 14.32 1.93 -5.92
C ASN A 97 15.02 0.72 -5.31
N CYS A 98 14.32 -0.40 -5.12
CA CYS A 98 14.92 -1.64 -4.62
C CYS A 98 16.03 -2.13 -5.55
N GLU A 99 15.78 -2.17 -6.86
CA GLU A 99 16.76 -2.66 -7.83
C GLU A 99 17.98 -1.74 -7.96
N THR A 100 17.76 -0.42 -7.97
CA THR A 100 18.85 0.57 -7.97
C THR A 100 19.72 0.44 -6.73
N ARG A 101 19.11 0.23 -5.55
CA ARG A 101 19.87 0.03 -4.30
C ARG A 101 20.70 -1.24 -4.34
N ARG A 102 20.15 -2.34 -4.89
CA ARG A 102 20.91 -3.59 -5.09
C ARG A 102 22.09 -3.37 -6.04
N GLY A 103 21.89 -2.66 -7.14
CA GLY A 103 22.96 -2.31 -8.09
C GLY A 103 24.07 -1.46 -7.46
N GLN A 104 23.71 -0.46 -6.66
CA GLN A 104 24.69 0.38 -5.95
C GLN A 104 25.54 -0.42 -4.97
N VAL A 105 24.93 -1.34 -4.21
CA VAL A 105 25.65 -2.21 -3.28
C VAL A 105 26.64 -3.12 -4.02
N LEU A 106 26.26 -3.68 -5.17
CA LEU A 106 27.14 -4.49 -6.03
C LEU A 106 28.31 -3.68 -6.62
N LEU A 107 28.05 -2.46 -7.08
CA LEU A 107 29.10 -1.59 -7.62
C LEU A 107 30.07 -1.14 -6.52
N TRP A 108 29.55 -0.84 -5.33
CA TRP A 108 30.37 -0.46 -4.19
C TRP A 108 31.27 -1.61 -3.74
N SER A 109 30.74 -2.84 -3.64
CA SER A 109 31.55 -4.01 -3.28
C SER A 109 32.63 -4.31 -4.32
N ALA A 110 32.31 -4.23 -5.62
CA ALA A 110 33.28 -4.40 -6.69
C ALA A 110 34.40 -3.32 -6.64
N SER A 111 34.02 -2.05 -6.40
CA SER A 111 34.97 -0.95 -6.25
C SER A 111 35.91 -1.18 -5.06
N LYS A 112 35.37 -1.67 -3.93
CA LYS A 112 36.16 -2.00 -2.74
C LYS A 112 37.13 -3.14 -2.96
N VAL A 113 36.70 -4.24 -3.57
CA VAL A 113 37.59 -5.35 -3.94
C VAL A 113 38.71 -4.86 -4.85
N SER A 114 38.39 -4.04 -5.86
CA SER A 114 39.38 -3.46 -6.77
C SER A 114 40.39 -2.56 -6.04
N GLN A 115 39.96 -1.83 -5.00
CA GLN A 115 40.82 -1.01 -4.15
C GLN A 115 41.79 -1.88 -3.34
N ILE A 116 41.28 -2.93 -2.69
CA ILE A 116 42.08 -3.87 -1.90
C ILE A 116 43.15 -4.55 -2.74
N LEU A 117 42.80 -4.99 -3.96
CA LEU A 117 43.75 -5.62 -4.89
C LEU A 117 44.85 -4.66 -5.36
N ARG A 118 44.55 -3.36 -5.52
CA ARG A 118 45.57 -2.35 -5.84
C ARG A 118 46.51 -2.09 -4.67
N ASP A 119 45.97 -2.05 -3.45
CA ASP A 119 46.73 -1.68 -2.26
C ASP A 119 47.57 -2.86 -1.71
N THR A 120 47.31 -4.10 -2.16
CA THR A 120 48.04 -5.32 -1.72
C THR A 120 48.59 -6.13 -2.91
N PRO A 121 49.67 -5.67 -3.59
CA PRO A 121 50.21 -6.33 -4.77
C PRO A 121 50.88 -7.70 -4.50
N ASP A 122 51.29 -7.97 -3.25
CA ASP A 122 52.12 -9.12 -2.88
C ASP A 122 51.33 -10.42 -2.57
N GLY A 123 50.00 -10.42 -2.77
CA GLY A 123 49.18 -11.64 -2.68
C GLY A 123 49.00 -12.25 -1.28
N ARG A 124 49.47 -11.60 -0.22
CA ARG A 124 49.13 -11.98 1.17
C ARG A 124 47.72 -11.51 1.50
N VAL A 125 46.72 -12.29 1.09
CA VAL A 125 45.33 -12.07 1.48
C VAL A 125 45.24 -12.37 2.98
N SER A 126 45.27 -11.32 3.79
CA SER A 126 44.72 -11.40 5.14
C SER A 126 43.21 -11.55 4.99
N ASP A 127 42.54 -12.37 5.81
CA ASP A 127 41.08 -12.50 5.77
C ASP A 127 40.43 -11.12 5.93
N TYR A 128 40.08 -10.48 4.81
CA TYR A 128 39.33 -9.24 4.80
C TYR A 128 37.87 -9.62 4.84
N THR A 129 37.29 -9.60 6.04
CA THR A 129 35.84 -9.57 6.18
C THR A 129 35.36 -8.28 5.54
N VAL A 130 34.63 -8.37 4.42
CA VAL A 130 33.89 -7.22 3.90
C VAL A 130 32.71 -7.03 4.82
N ASP A 131 32.93 -6.35 5.94
CA ASP A 131 31.82 -5.87 6.75
C ASP A 131 31.03 -4.90 5.88
N PHE A 132 29.78 -5.28 5.60
CA PHE A 132 28.77 -4.34 5.12
C PHE A 132 28.45 -3.41 6.30
N ASP A 133 29.39 -2.52 6.64
CA ASP A 133 29.10 -1.34 7.41
C ASP A 133 28.21 -0.47 6.54
N PHE A 134 26.91 -0.78 6.54
CA PHE A 134 25.88 0.20 6.32
C PHE A 134 26.11 1.25 7.39
N THR A 135 26.83 2.31 7.07
CA THR A 135 27.00 3.43 7.98
C THR A 135 25.61 3.79 8.51
N HIS A 136 25.48 3.95 9.83
CA HIS A 136 24.22 4.28 10.51
C HIS A 136 23.48 5.48 9.85
N GLN A 137 24.19 6.29 9.06
CA GLN A 137 23.67 7.39 8.24
C GLN A 137 22.82 6.94 7.03
N ASP A 138 23.14 5.82 6.37
CA ASP A 138 22.38 5.28 5.23
C ASP A 138 21.11 4.53 5.66
N LEU A 139 21.08 4.04 6.91
CA LEU A 139 19.89 3.53 7.58
C LEU A 139 18.97 4.66 8.04
N TYR A 140 19.48 5.84 8.40
CA TYR A 140 18.62 6.98 8.79
C TYR A 140 17.92 7.65 7.60
N ARG A 141 18.49 7.55 6.38
CA ARG A 141 17.77 7.93 5.16
C ARG A 141 16.66 6.93 4.77
N SER A 142 16.60 5.80 5.48
CA SER A 142 15.54 4.78 5.38
C SER A 142 14.23 5.18 6.05
N GLU A 143 14.10 6.38 6.62
CA GLU A 143 12.79 6.95 6.94
C GLU A 143 11.93 7.20 5.68
N SER A 144 12.45 7.00 4.47
CA SER A 144 11.62 6.91 3.26
C SER A 144 10.76 5.63 3.19
N ILE A 145 10.95 4.65 4.10
CA ILE A 145 10.03 3.52 4.28
C ILE A 145 8.73 3.96 4.99
N HIS A 146 8.67 5.19 5.51
CA HIS A 146 7.42 5.87 5.86
C HIS A 146 6.56 6.26 4.63
N CYS A 147 6.92 5.78 3.42
CA CYS A 147 6.00 5.63 2.29
C CYS A 147 5.23 4.28 2.34
N CYS A 148 5.14 3.69 3.54
CA CYS A 148 4.07 2.79 3.91
C CYS A 148 2.76 3.56 3.73
N VAL A 149 2.09 3.38 2.59
CA VAL A 149 0.63 3.29 2.50
C VAL A 149 -0.13 4.29 3.40
N GLN A 150 0.25 5.56 3.42
CA GLN A 150 -0.61 6.64 3.93
C GLN A 150 -1.62 6.98 2.82
N LEU A 151 -2.35 5.97 2.36
CA LEU A 151 -3.65 6.13 1.73
C LEU A 151 -4.72 6.08 2.83
N CYS A 152 -4.44 6.67 3.99
CA CYS A 152 -5.49 7.12 4.91
C CYS A 152 -6.06 8.40 4.32
N ILE A 153 -7.10 8.27 3.50
CA ILE A 153 -8.05 9.35 3.29
C ILE A 153 -8.78 9.54 4.63
N HIS A 154 -8.13 10.23 5.56
CA HIS A 154 -8.79 10.86 6.70
C HIS A 154 -9.11 12.28 6.27
N THR A 155 -10.29 12.47 5.68
CA THR A 155 -10.93 13.78 5.69
C THR A 155 -11.45 14.01 7.10
N SER A 156 -10.59 14.46 8.02
CA SER A 156 -11.03 15.13 9.24
C SER A 156 -10.95 16.62 8.98
N THR A 157 -12.05 17.17 8.48
CA THR A 157 -12.34 18.60 8.61
C THR A 157 -12.76 18.85 10.05
N HIS A 158 -11.80 19.12 10.92
CA HIS A 158 -12.10 19.81 12.18
C HIS A 158 -12.16 21.31 11.90
N THR A 159 -13.39 21.79 11.72
CA THR A 159 -13.76 23.19 11.88
C THR A 159 -13.80 23.50 13.37
N ILE A 160 -12.96 24.44 13.82
CA ILE A 160 -13.29 25.45 14.84
C ILE A 160 -12.79 26.78 14.29
#